data_AF-A0A8T0DXM0-F1
#
_entry.id   AF-A0A8T0DXM0-F1
#
_cell.length_a   1.000
_cell.length_b   1.000
_cell.length_c   1.000
_cell.angle_alpha   90.00
_cell.angle_beta   90.00
_cell.angle_gamma   90.00
#
_symmetry.space_group_name_H-M   'P 1'
#
loop_
_entity.id
_entity.type
_entity.pdbx_description
1 polymer ?
#
loop_
_entity_poly.entity_id
_entity_poly.type
_entity_poly.pdbx_seq_one_letter_code
_entity_poly.pdbx_strand_id
1 'polypeptide(L)'
;MYHGPGPLKNAQRSQKEQYDQHSGSVYPVGCRVWLYCQKAGFSEPAKLHRQWRGPCGVIFVRSPTVYVTRDPQSASSDVLTAHYNQLNPAPSTSHCVTYDSGNPTGKGVSQCTHE
;
A
#
# COMPACT_ATOMS: atom_id res chain seq x y z
N MET A 1 -38.79 10.89 -25.38
CA MET A 1 -38.88 10.19 -24.09
C MET A 1 -37.54 9.52 -23.82
N TYR A 2 -36.69 10.11 -22.96
CA TYR A 2 -35.43 9.46 -22.60
C TYR A 2 -35.72 8.41 -21.54
N HIS A 3 -35.57 7.13 -21.88
CA HIS A 3 -35.53 6.08 -20.87
C HIS A 3 -34.21 6.22 -20.11
N GLY A 4 -34.30 6.72 -18.88
CA GLY A 4 -33.15 6.71 -17.96
C GLY A 4 -32.63 5.29 -17.75
N PRO A 5 -31.35 5.13 -17.38
CA PRO A 5 -30.79 3.82 -17.08
C PRO A 5 -31.62 3.14 -15.98
N GLY A 6 -31.99 1.88 -16.24
CA GLY A 6 -32.78 1.08 -15.31
C GLY A 6 -32.07 0.84 -13.97
N PRO A 7 -32.80 0.39 -12.93
CA PRO A 7 -32.31 0.30 -11.55
C PRO A 7 -30.97 -0.44 -11.39
N LEU A 8 -30.76 -1.51 -12.15
CA LEU A 8 -29.52 -2.30 -12.13
C LEU A 8 -28.30 -1.49 -12.60
N LYS A 9 -28.45 -0.67 -13.65
CA LYS A 9 -27.37 0.17 -14.17
C LYS A 9 -27.01 1.28 -13.20
N ASN A 10 -28.00 1.79 -12.45
CA ASN A 10 -27.77 2.80 -11.42
C ASN A 10 -27.07 2.20 -10.20
N ALA A 11 -27.44 0.97 -9.79
CA ALA A 11 -26.75 0.26 -8.72
C ALA A 11 -25.28 -0.04 -9.06
N GLN A 12 -25.01 -0.49 -10.29
CA GLN A 12 -23.64 -0.73 -10.76
C GLN A 12 -22.80 0.55 -10.79
N ARG A 13 -23.38 1.66 -11.26
CA ARG A 13 -22.71 2.97 -11.25
C ARG A 13 -22.40 3.39 -9.81
N SER A 14 -23.38 3.30 -8.91
CA SER A 14 -23.21 3.70 -7.51
C SER A 14 -22.15 2.87 -6.81
N GLN A 15 -22.12 1.54 -7.04
CA GLN A 15 -21.05 0.67 -6.54
C GLN A 15 -19.67 1.05 -7.08
N LYS A 16 -19.58 1.35 -8.38
CA LYS A 16 -18.33 1.80 -8.99
C LYS A 16 -17.86 3.12 -8.41
N GLU A 17 -18.74 4.11 -8.30
CA GLU A 17 -18.43 5.43 -7.73
C GLU A 17 -17.98 5.31 -6.27
N GLN A 18 -18.65 4.49 -5.47
CA GLN A 18 -18.22 4.22 -4.09
C GLN A 18 -16.86 3.53 -4.04
N TYR A 19 -16.58 2.56 -4.92
CA TYR A 19 -15.29 1.90 -4.99
C TYR A 19 -14.17 2.88 -5.39
N ASP A 20 -14.41 3.67 -6.44
CA ASP A 20 -13.48 4.67 -6.95
C ASP A 20 -13.17 5.72 -5.87
N GLN A 21 -14.17 6.14 -5.07
CA GLN A 21 -14.01 7.08 -3.95
C GLN A 21 -13.11 6.54 -2.82
N HIS A 22 -13.16 5.25 -2.52
CA HIS A 22 -12.36 4.63 -1.44
C HIS A 22 -10.97 4.16 -1.90
N SER A 23 -10.74 4.04 -3.22
CA SER A 23 -9.45 3.64 -3.80
C SER A 23 -8.34 4.70 -3.68
N GLY A 24 -8.66 5.87 -3.11
CA GLY A 24 -7.76 7.03 -3.00
C GLY A 24 -6.85 7.07 -1.75
N SER A 25 -6.89 6.06 -0.87
CA SER A 25 -5.93 5.94 0.24
C SER A 25 -4.55 5.56 -0.32
N VAL A 26 -3.80 6.55 -0.79
CA VAL A 26 -2.46 6.34 -1.35
C VAL A 26 -1.49 6.06 -0.22
N TYR A 27 -0.78 4.93 -0.25
CA TYR A 27 0.37 4.71 0.63
C TYR A 27 1.57 5.51 0.10
N PRO A 28 2.06 6.55 0.81
CA PRO A 28 3.23 7.31 0.38
C PRO A 28 4.48 6.43 0.29
N VAL A 29 5.40 6.83 -0.59
CA VAL A 29 6.76 6.28 -0.61
C VAL A 29 7.40 6.51 0.77
N GLY A 30 8.05 5.48 1.31
CA GLY A 30 8.63 5.47 2.65
C GLY A 30 7.71 4.90 3.73
N CYS A 31 6.41 4.72 3.46
CA CYS A 31 5.50 4.10 4.41
C CYS A 31 5.76 2.61 4.59
N ARG A 32 5.47 2.12 5.79
CA ARG A 32 5.51 0.69 6.11
C ARG A 32 4.13 0.07 5.92
N VAL A 33 4.09 -1.05 5.21
CA VAL A 33 2.86 -1.80 4.92
C VAL A 33 3.09 -3.29 5.14
N TRP A 34 2.10 -3.99 5.67
CA TRP A 34 2.06 -5.45 5.71
C TRP A 34 1.56 -5.97 4.36
N LEU A 35 2.21 -7.02 3.84
CA LEU A 35 1.85 -7.65 2.58
C LEU A 35 1.06 -8.94 2.81
N TYR A 36 -0.06 -9.10 2.11
CA TYR A 36 -0.85 -10.32 2.17
C TYR A 36 -0.16 -11.48 1.41
N CYS A 37 0.16 -12.55 2.14
CA CYS A 37 0.64 -13.81 1.59
C CYS A 37 -0.55 -14.72 1.30
N GLN A 38 -0.89 -14.94 0.03
CA GLN A 38 -1.93 -15.91 -0.35
C GLN A 38 -1.48 -17.36 -0.17
N LYS A 39 -0.19 -17.65 -0.32
CA LYS A 39 0.35 -19.01 -0.37
C LYS A 39 0.99 -19.37 0.97
N ALA A 40 0.52 -20.45 1.58
CA ALA A 40 1.24 -21.10 2.68
C ALA A 40 2.59 -21.60 2.17
N GLY A 41 3.64 -21.41 2.97
CA GLY A 41 4.94 -21.98 2.67
C GLY A 41 4.80 -23.49 2.48
N PHE A 42 5.57 -24.07 1.55
CA PHE A 42 5.50 -25.50 1.21
C PHE A 42 5.67 -26.44 2.42
N SER A 43 6.21 -25.94 3.54
CA SER A 43 6.49 -26.71 4.75
C SER A 43 5.65 -26.30 5.98
N GLU A 44 4.70 -25.37 5.87
CA GLU A 44 3.89 -24.93 7.00
C GLU A 44 2.47 -25.55 6.97
N PRO A 45 1.96 -26.06 8.10
CA PRO A 45 0.56 -26.40 8.22
C PRO A 45 -0.29 -25.17 7.90
N ALA A 46 -1.30 -25.30 7.04
CA ALA A 46 -2.17 -24.18 6.63
C ALA A 46 -2.81 -23.43 7.82
N LYS A 47 -2.94 -24.08 8.97
CA LYS A 47 -3.45 -23.48 10.22
C LYS A 47 -2.48 -22.51 10.90
N LEU A 48 -1.18 -22.63 10.65
CA LEU A 48 -0.14 -21.73 11.19
C LEU A 48 0.30 -20.68 10.17
N HIS A 49 -0.31 -20.68 8.98
CA HIS A 49 0.07 -19.77 7.91
C HIS A 49 -0.18 -18.32 8.30
N ARG A 50 0.90 -17.56 8.44
CA ARG A 50 0.82 -16.12 8.66
C ARG A 50 0.41 -15.43 7.36
N GLN A 51 -0.86 -15.02 7.32
CA GLN A 51 -1.45 -14.33 6.16
C GLN A 51 -0.81 -12.97 5.86
N TRP A 52 -0.20 -12.32 6.85
CA TRP A 52 0.46 -11.03 6.68
C TRP A 52 1.97 -11.16 6.88
N ARG A 53 2.72 -10.85 5.83
CA ARG A 53 4.18 -10.73 5.85
C ARG A 53 4.57 -9.33 6.32
N GLY A 54 5.69 -9.29 7.04
CA GLY A 54 6.31 -8.15 7.74
C GLY A 54 6.13 -6.75 7.13
N PRO A 55 6.43 -5.70 7.90
CA PRO A 55 6.35 -4.34 7.39
C PRO A 55 7.40 -4.13 6.30
N CYS A 56 6.94 -4.04 5.05
CA CYS A 56 7.73 -3.65 3.88
C CYS A 56 7.64 -2.13 3.67
N GLY A 57 8.70 -1.53 3.17
CA GLY A 57 8.68 -0.13 2.74
C GLY A 57 8.08 0.00 1.34
N VAL A 58 7.17 0.95 1.15
CA VAL A 58 6.76 1.39 -0.19
C VAL A 58 7.91 2.17 -0.82
N ILE A 59 8.46 1.70 -1.92
CA ILE A 59 9.58 2.36 -2.61
C ILE A 59 9.14 3.10 -3.87
N PHE A 60 7.99 2.74 -4.43
CA PHE A 60 7.44 3.38 -5.63
C PHE A 60 5.93 3.13 -5.75
N VAL A 61 5.20 4.09 -6.32
CA VAL A 61 3.76 3.99 -6.59
C VAL A 61 3.56 3.95 -8.11
N ARG A 62 3.08 2.81 -8.64
CA ARG A 62 2.81 2.67 -10.10
C ARG A 62 1.48 3.30 -10.50
N SER A 63 0.48 3.18 -9.62
CA SER A 63 -0.85 3.75 -9.76
C SER A 63 -1.48 3.86 -8.36
N PRO A 64 -2.64 4.54 -8.20
CA PRO A 64 -3.33 4.63 -6.91
C PRO A 64 -3.65 3.27 -6.26
N THR A 65 -3.68 2.19 -7.05
CA THR A 65 -4.01 0.84 -6.59
C THR A 65 -2.83 -0.14 -6.66
N VAL A 66 -1.69 0.25 -7.22
CA VAL A 66 -0.54 -0.65 -7.44
C VAL A 66 0.74 -0.02 -6.89
N TYR A 67 1.35 -0.73 -5.94
CA TYR A 67 2.51 -0.29 -5.18
C TYR A 67 3.67 -1.24 -5.38
N VAL A 68 4.88 -0.69 -5.30
CA VAL A 68 6.11 -1.45 -5.29
C VAL A 68 6.71 -1.36 -3.89
N THR A 69 6.91 -2.51 -3.28
CA THR A 69 7.39 -2.65 -1.91
C THR A 69 8.69 -3.44 -1.86
N ARG A 70 9.44 -3.20 -0.77
CA ARG A 70 10.68 -3.90 -0.49
C ARG A 70 10.84 -4.12 1.00
N ASP A 71 11.53 -5.18 1.37
CA ASP A 71 12.03 -5.31 2.73
C ASP A 71 13.00 -4.14 3.06
N PRO A 72 12.71 -3.32 4.08
CA PRO A 72 13.56 -2.19 4.45
C PRO A 72 14.90 -2.62 5.05
N GLN A 73 15.05 -3.86 5.52
CA GLN A 73 16.29 -4.32 6.17
C GLN A 73 17.39 -4.68 5.17
N SER A 74 17.06 -4.85 3.89
CA SER A 74 18.05 -5.21 2.88
C SER A 74 17.82 -4.53 1.54
N ALA A 75 18.80 -3.71 1.16
CA ALA A 75 18.87 -3.08 -0.15
C ALA A 75 19.21 -4.05 -1.30
N SER A 76 19.33 -5.36 -1.02
CA SER A 76 19.41 -6.42 -2.04
C SER A 76 18.17 -7.31 -2.08
N SER A 77 17.21 -7.16 -1.16
CA SER A 77 15.98 -7.94 -1.14
C SER A 77 15.15 -7.76 -2.41
N ASP A 78 14.38 -8.80 -2.73
CA ASP A 78 13.45 -8.79 -3.85
C ASP A 78 12.44 -7.65 -3.75
N VAL A 79 12.12 -7.09 -4.91
CA VAL A 79 11.12 -6.05 -5.06
C VAL A 79 9.78 -6.70 -5.40
N LEU A 80 8.75 -6.38 -4.63
CA LEU A 80 7.42 -6.96 -4.78
C LEU A 80 6.45 -5.90 -5.32
N THR A 81 5.62 -6.29 -6.28
CA THR A 81 4.52 -5.45 -6.75
C THR A 81 3.23 -5.98 -6.14
N ALA A 82 2.46 -5.11 -5.48
CA ALA A 82 1.25 -5.47 -4.76
C ALA A 82 0.09 -4.53 -5.09
N HIS A 83 -1.11 -5.09 -5.12
CA HIS A 83 -2.35 -4.31 -5.24
C HIS A 83 -2.77 -3.74 -3.87
N TYR A 84 -3.49 -2.62 -3.83
CA TYR A 84 -4.00 -1.98 -2.61
C TYR A 84 -4.69 -2.99 -1.66
N ASN A 85 -5.55 -3.86 -2.18
CA ASN A 85 -6.26 -4.89 -1.40
C ASN A 85 -5.34 -5.96 -0.77
N GLN A 86 -4.07 -6.03 -1.17
CA GLN A 86 -3.07 -6.94 -0.61
C GLN A 86 -2.19 -6.24 0.42
N LEU A 87 -2.45 -4.97 0.72
CA LEU A 87 -1.67 -4.18 1.65
C LEU A 87 -2.53 -3.81 2.86
N ASN A 88 -1.89 -3.78 4.02
CA ASN A 88 -2.48 -3.27 5.25
C ASN A 88 -1.49 -2.29 5.88
N PRO A 89 -1.91 -1.08 6.31
CA PRO A 89 -1.00 -0.14 6.97
C PRO A 89 -0.29 -0.78 8.16
N ALA A 90 1.03 -0.62 8.24
CA ALA A 90 1.78 -0.95 9.43
C ALA A 90 1.87 0.29 10.34
N PRO A 91 1.80 0.14 11.67
CA PRO A 91 2.12 1.23 12.57
C PRO A 91 3.56 1.69 12.29
N SER A 92 3.74 2.94 11.87
CA SER A 92 5.06 3.52 11.67
C SER A 92 5.56 4.12 12.98
N THR A 93 6.81 3.84 13.34
CA THR A 93 7.51 4.50 14.46
C THR A 93 8.03 5.89 14.10
N SER A 94 7.87 6.34 12.86
CA SER A 94 8.35 7.64 12.40
C SER A 94 7.50 8.10 11.22
N HIS A 95 7.13 9.38 11.26
CA HIS A 95 6.26 10.07 10.32
C HIS A 95 6.52 9.67 8.86
N CYS A 96 5.44 9.24 8.20
CA CYS A 96 5.33 9.12 6.76
C CYS A 96 5.63 10.50 6.14
N VAL A 97 6.81 10.70 5.56
CA VAL A 97 7.06 11.91 4.77
C VAL A 97 6.35 11.77 3.44
N THR A 98 5.29 12.55 3.27
CA THR A 98 4.70 12.79 1.95
C THR A 98 5.78 13.44 1.10
N TYR A 99 6.40 12.68 0.20
CA TYR A 99 7.15 13.29 -0.90
C TYR A 99 6.13 13.94 -1.81
N ASP A 100 5.82 15.22 -1.55
CA ASP A 100 5.20 16.07 -2.56
C ASP A 100 6.20 16.15 -3.72
N SER A 101 5.78 15.70 -4.89
CA SER A 101 6.58 15.59 -6.12
C SER A 101 6.99 16.95 -6.71
N GLY A 102 7.09 18.00 -5.89
CA GLY A 102 7.46 19.35 -6.29
C GLY A 102 8.52 19.95 -5.38
N ASN A 103 9.77 19.91 -5.85
CA ASN A 103 10.93 20.75 -5.48
C ASN A 103 11.99 20.13 -4.53
N PRO A 104 13.24 19.91 -5.00
CA PRO A 104 14.35 19.52 -4.15
C PRO A 104 15.05 20.79 -3.61
N THR A 105 14.66 21.28 -2.45
CA THR A 105 15.57 22.14 -1.68
C THR A 105 15.28 22.15 -0.19
N GLY A 106 16.26 21.70 0.59
CA GLY A 106 16.58 22.37 1.85
C GLY A 106 16.21 21.66 3.16
N LYS A 107 17.20 20.95 3.69
CA LYS A 107 17.61 20.92 5.11
C LYS A 107 16.62 20.35 6.15
N GLY A 108 17.01 19.22 6.72
CA GLY A 108 16.50 18.71 7.99
C GLY A 108 17.38 17.61 8.52
N VAL A 109 18.62 17.94 8.88
CA VAL A 109 19.50 17.07 9.67
C VAL A 109 18.85 16.92 11.04
N SER A 110 18.53 15.69 11.46
CA SER A 110 18.29 15.39 12.87
C SER A 110 19.17 14.23 13.27
N GLN A 111 20.20 14.56 14.05
CA GLN A 111 21.18 13.66 14.62
C GLN A 111 20.51 12.71 15.62
N CYS A 112 20.84 11.43 15.54
CA CYS A 112 20.58 10.46 16.60
C CYS A 112 21.53 10.75 17.78
N THR A 113 20.99 10.99 18.97
CA THR A 113 21.76 10.91 20.22
C THR A 113 21.45 9.57 20.87
N HIS A 114 22.50 8.82 21.15
CA HIS A 114 22.48 7.54 21.87
C HIS A 114 22.71 7.85 23.36
N GLU A 115 21.97 7.18 24.24
CA GLU A 115 22.32 7.03 25.65
C GLU A 115 22.43 5.54 25.97
#